data_AF-A0A3N1J4H4-F1
#
_entry.id   AF-A0A3N1J4H4-F1
#
_cell.length_a   1.000
_cell.length_b   1.000
_cell.length_c   1.000
_cell.angle_alpha   90.00
_cell.angle_beta   90.00
_cell.angle_gamma   90.00
#
_symmetry.space_group_name_H-M   'P 1'
#
loop_
_entity.id
_entity.type
_entity.pdbx_description
1 polymer ?
#
loop_
_entity_poly.entity_id
_entity_poly.type
_entity_poly.pdbx_seq_one_letter_code
_entity_poly.pdbx_strand_id
1 'polypeptide(L)'
;MERREQILVAAAEEFDRAGFAAATIAGIARTAGVSQGALYFHFPTKLALALGVIGEQNARTFDVVSHTDSSPVAALVGASRGIADLLRTDPIVRAGIRLSLERGEFHAATVSFYEQWIGGIVDVFRLAIASGELRTDLTADQLGATVVPYFTGVQLVSDVRTGRTDLFPAVATMWHVVITATADPAHRSRLLGVVDEAFRVA
;
A
#
# COMPACT_ATOMS: atom_id res chain seq x y z
N MET A 1 0.43 -13.14 20.12
CA MET A 1 -0.16 -13.35 18.80
C MET A 1 -1.41 -14.20 18.99
N GLU A 2 -2.58 -13.64 18.73
CA GLU A 2 -3.82 -14.42 18.75
C GLU A 2 -3.80 -15.45 17.61
N ARG A 3 -4.44 -16.62 17.80
CA ARG A 3 -4.49 -17.68 16.76
C ARG A 3 -4.99 -17.17 15.40
N ARG A 4 -5.90 -16.19 15.41
CA ARG A 4 -6.41 -15.53 14.20
C ARG A 4 -5.31 -14.83 13.42
N GLU A 5 -4.44 -14.10 14.09
CA GLU A 5 -3.32 -13.36 13.49
C GLU A 5 -2.27 -14.31 12.91
N GLN A 6 -1.94 -15.40 13.62
CA GLN A 6 -1.04 -16.45 13.13
C GLN A 6 -1.55 -17.07 11.83
N ILE A 7 -2.86 -17.34 11.75
CA ILE A 7 -3.50 -17.87 10.55
C ILE A 7 -3.42 -16.84 9.40
N LEU A 8 -3.63 -15.55 9.67
CA LEU A 8 -3.54 -14.51 8.64
C LEU A 8 -2.12 -14.36 8.08
N VAL A 9 -1.09 -14.41 8.91
CA VAL A 9 0.31 -14.35 8.46
C VAL A 9 0.63 -15.55 7.56
N ALA A 10 0.32 -16.76 8.00
CA ALA A 10 0.55 -17.97 7.21
C ALA A 10 -0.25 -17.98 5.88
N ALA A 11 -1.47 -17.45 5.91
CA ALA A 11 -2.29 -17.30 4.71
C ALA A 11 -1.68 -16.29 3.75
N ALA A 12 -1.22 -15.15 4.26
CA ALA A 12 -0.57 -14.12 3.48
C ALA A 12 0.70 -14.64 2.80
N GLU A 13 1.56 -15.37 3.52
CA GLU A 13 2.75 -16.00 2.92
C GLU A 13 2.39 -16.96 1.77
N GLU A 14 1.35 -17.79 1.96
CA GLU A 14 0.90 -18.72 0.93
C GLU A 14 0.27 -18.00 -0.28
N PHE A 15 -0.53 -16.96 -0.06
CA PHE A 15 -1.14 -16.15 -1.12
C PHE A 15 -0.10 -15.30 -1.86
N ASP A 16 0.86 -14.70 -1.15
CA ASP A 16 1.97 -13.95 -1.71
C ASP A 16 2.86 -14.85 -2.58
N ARG A 17 3.04 -16.12 -2.20
CA ARG A 17 3.82 -17.10 -2.96
C ARG A 17 3.06 -17.66 -4.16
N ALA A 18 1.87 -18.21 -3.94
CA ALA A 18 1.16 -19.04 -4.91
C ALA A 18 -0.01 -18.33 -5.62
N GLY A 19 -0.46 -17.17 -5.12
CA GLY A 19 -1.72 -16.55 -5.52
C GLY A 19 -2.93 -17.25 -4.91
N PHE A 20 -4.12 -16.64 -5.03
CA PHE A 20 -5.33 -17.17 -4.40
C PHE A 20 -5.72 -18.55 -4.93
N ALA A 21 -5.68 -18.75 -6.26
CA ALA A 21 -6.16 -19.96 -6.90
C ALA A 21 -5.39 -21.21 -6.44
N ALA A 22 -4.05 -21.13 -6.40
CA ALA A 22 -3.18 -22.26 -6.07
C ALA A 22 -3.00 -22.49 -4.55
N ALA A 23 -3.25 -21.48 -3.71
CA ALA A 23 -3.18 -21.62 -2.27
C ALA A 23 -4.22 -22.62 -1.72
N THR A 24 -3.81 -23.46 -0.77
CA THR A 24 -4.67 -24.50 -0.17
C THR A 24 -4.84 -24.30 1.34
N ILE A 25 -6.06 -24.55 1.84
CA ILE A 25 -6.35 -24.50 3.29
C ILE A 25 -5.46 -25.47 4.08
N ALA A 26 -5.16 -26.64 3.50
CA ALA A 26 -4.24 -27.60 4.10
C ALA A 26 -2.82 -27.07 4.24
N GLY A 27 -2.30 -26.40 3.19
CA GLY A 27 -1.01 -25.74 3.23
C GLY A 27 -0.96 -24.68 4.31
N ILE A 28 -1.94 -23.76 4.31
CA ILE A 28 -2.02 -22.66 5.27
C ILE A 28 -2.11 -23.16 6.71
N ALA A 29 -2.96 -24.15 6.99
CA ALA A 29 -3.09 -24.72 8.34
C ALA A 29 -1.78 -25.33 8.84
N ARG A 30 -1.04 -26.03 7.96
CA ARG A 30 0.29 -26.55 8.29
C ARG A 30 1.29 -25.44 8.59
N THR A 31 1.37 -24.41 7.73
CA THR A 31 2.27 -23.26 7.93
C THR A 31 1.94 -22.52 9.23
N ALA A 32 0.66 -22.34 9.53
CA ALA A 32 0.18 -21.71 10.77
C ALA A 32 0.37 -22.57 12.03
N GLY A 33 0.72 -23.87 11.89
CA GLY A 33 0.81 -24.78 13.02
C GLY A 33 -0.53 -25.09 13.70
N VAL A 34 -1.65 -25.01 12.96
CA VAL A 34 -3.01 -25.26 13.48
C VAL A 34 -3.69 -26.40 12.73
N SER A 35 -4.76 -26.97 13.32
CA SER A 35 -5.61 -27.90 12.60
C SER A 35 -6.50 -27.17 11.58
N GLN A 36 -6.92 -27.86 10.51
CA GLN A 36 -7.89 -27.29 9.57
C GLN A 36 -9.21 -26.90 10.26
N GLY A 37 -9.65 -27.67 11.27
CA GLY A 37 -10.84 -27.34 12.05
C GLY A 37 -10.69 -26.03 12.82
N ALA A 38 -9.52 -25.77 13.42
CA ALA A 38 -9.23 -24.49 14.07
C ALA A 38 -9.16 -23.33 13.05
N LEU A 39 -8.64 -23.57 11.85
CA LEU A 39 -8.65 -22.58 10.77
C LEU A 39 -10.09 -22.24 10.35
N TYR A 40 -10.92 -23.26 10.06
CA TYR A 40 -12.31 -23.06 9.65
C TYR A 40 -13.17 -22.38 10.72
N PHE A 41 -12.85 -22.57 12.00
CA PHE A 41 -13.51 -21.85 13.09
C PHE A 41 -13.31 -20.33 12.99
N HIS A 42 -12.11 -19.88 12.61
CA HIS A 42 -11.82 -18.45 12.43
C HIS A 42 -12.22 -17.93 11.04
N PHE A 43 -12.04 -18.75 10.00
CA PHE A 43 -12.27 -18.39 8.61
C PHE A 43 -13.03 -19.52 7.90
N PRO A 44 -14.37 -19.42 7.78
CA PRO A 44 -15.20 -20.51 7.26
C PRO A 44 -14.90 -20.91 5.81
N THR A 45 -14.28 -20.03 5.03
CA THR A 45 -13.91 -20.28 3.63
C THR A 45 -12.54 -19.71 3.29
N LYS A 46 -11.91 -20.22 2.22
CA LYS A 46 -10.67 -19.63 1.69
C LYS A 46 -10.86 -18.17 1.27
N LEU A 47 -12.02 -17.83 0.73
CA LEU A 47 -12.41 -16.46 0.40
C LEU A 47 -12.48 -15.57 1.65
N ALA A 48 -13.11 -16.04 2.74
CA ALA A 48 -13.17 -15.30 3.99
C ALA A 48 -11.76 -15.06 4.59
N LEU A 49 -10.87 -16.02 4.45
CA LEU A 49 -9.47 -15.88 4.86
C LEU A 49 -8.72 -14.83 4.02
N ALA A 50 -8.87 -14.88 2.69
CA ALA A 50 -8.26 -13.90 1.79
C ALA A 50 -8.81 -12.48 2.01
N LEU A 51 -10.12 -12.33 2.21
CA LEU A 51 -10.73 -11.04 2.60
C LEU A 51 -10.21 -10.56 3.96
N GLY A 52 -9.94 -11.47 4.89
CA GLY A 52 -9.29 -11.17 6.16
C GLY A 52 -7.87 -10.61 5.98
N VAL A 53 -7.09 -11.17 5.05
CA VAL A 53 -5.75 -10.68 4.70
C VAL A 53 -5.83 -9.28 4.07
N ILE A 54 -6.76 -9.06 3.14
CA ILE A 54 -6.99 -7.72 2.55
C ILE A 54 -7.38 -6.71 3.64
N GLY A 55 -8.30 -7.06 4.53
CA GLY A 55 -8.71 -6.19 5.63
C GLY A 55 -7.56 -5.81 6.57
N GLU A 56 -6.71 -6.78 6.91
CA GLU A 56 -5.52 -6.54 7.75
C GLU A 56 -4.47 -5.68 7.02
N GLN A 57 -4.23 -5.93 5.72
CA GLN A 57 -3.38 -5.07 4.90
C GLN A 57 -3.89 -3.64 4.90
N ASN A 58 -5.20 -3.42 4.70
CA ASN A 58 -5.81 -2.11 4.69
C ASN A 58 -5.59 -1.37 6.02
N ALA A 59 -5.78 -2.05 7.15
CA ALA A 59 -5.55 -1.48 8.48
C ALA A 59 -4.08 -1.04 8.65
N ARG A 60 -3.12 -1.92 8.35
CA ARG A 60 -1.68 -1.60 8.46
C ARG A 60 -1.25 -0.45 7.57
N THR A 61 -1.82 -0.39 6.36
CA THR A 61 -1.49 0.67 5.40
C THR A 61 -2.08 2.01 5.86
N PHE A 62 -3.29 2.00 6.44
CA PHE A 62 -3.93 3.18 7.01
C PHE A 62 -3.16 3.74 8.20
N ASP A 63 -2.67 2.88 9.09
CA ASP A 63 -1.87 3.30 10.26
C ASP A 63 -0.59 4.08 9.89
N VAL A 64 0.00 3.79 8.73
CA VAL A 64 1.17 4.53 8.21
C VAL A 64 0.81 5.96 7.82
N VAL A 65 -0.39 6.18 7.28
CA VAL A 65 -0.86 7.49 6.79
C VAL A 65 -1.24 8.43 7.95
N SER A 66 -1.43 7.90 9.15
CA SER A 66 -1.92 8.61 10.35
C SER A 66 -0.98 9.67 10.96
N HIS A 67 0.09 10.10 10.28
CA HIS A 67 1.10 10.96 10.89
C HIS A 67 0.98 12.42 10.44
N THR A 68 0.79 13.28 11.43
CA THR A 68 0.64 14.73 11.35
C THR A 68 2.00 15.39 11.08
N ASP A 69 2.39 15.50 9.81
CA ASP A 69 3.38 16.50 9.40
C ASP A 69 2.67 17.85 9.21
N SER A 70 3.38 18.95 9.47
CA SER A 70 2.93 20.30 9.11
C SER A 70 2.83 20.52 7.60
N SER A 71 3.53 19.72 6.80
CA SER A 71 3.55 19.78 5.33
C SER A 71 2.70 18.65 4.72
N PRO A 72 1.59 18.97 4.02
CA PRO A 72 0.76 17.98 3.35
C PRO A 72 1.52 17.12 2.33
N VAL A 73 2.44 17.71 1.55
CA VAL A 73 3.25 16.95 0.60
C VAL A 73 4.23 16.02 1.33
N ALA A 74 4.85 16.49 2.42
CA ALA A 74 5.74 15.64 3.22
C ALA A 74 4.99 14.45 3.83
N ALA A 75 3.75 14.64 4.27
CA ALA A 75 2.91 13.56 4.77
C ALA A 75 2.65 12.48 3.70
N LEU A 76 2.38 12.87 2.45
CA LEU A 76 2.20 11.91 1.34
C LEU A 76 3.48 11.15 0.99
N VAL A 77 4.63 11.84 1.00
CA VAL A 77 5.94 11.24 0.76
C VAL A 77 6.28 10.25 1.86
N GLY A 78 6.09 10.63 3.13
CA GLY A 78 6.31 9.77 4.30
C GLY A 78 5.37 8.56 4.32
N ALA A 79 4.09 8.75 4.00
CA ALA A 79 3.15 7.65 3.86
C ALA A 79 3.60 6.65 2.79
N SER A 80 4.00 7.13 1.62
CA SER A 80 4.52 6.28 0.53
C SER A 80 5.77 5.52 0.97
N ARG A 81 6.64 6.15 1.76
CA ARG A 81 7.86 5.54 2.30
C ARG A 81 7.54 4.40 3.26
N GLY A 82 6.62 4.60 4.20
CA GLY A 82 6.23 3.57 5.15
C GLY A 82 5.50 2.40 4.47
N ILE A 83 4.68 2.66 3.45
CA ILE A 83 4.06 1.59 2.66
C ILE A 83 5.13 0.82 1.87
N ALA A 84 6.14 1.51 1.32
CA ALA A 84 7.26 0.85 0.65
C ALA A 84 8.11 -0.01 1.61
N ASP A 85 8.27 0.39 2.88
CA ASP A 85 8.89 -0.45 3.91
C ASP A 85 8.06 -1.71 4.16
N LEU A 86 6.76 -1.54 4.41
CA LEU A 86 5.85 -2.67 4.62
C LEU A 86 5.87 -3.64 3.44
N LEU A 87 5.89 -3.14 2.20
CA LEU A 87 5.98 -4.00 1.02
C LEU A 87 7.27 -4.83 0.96
N ARG A 88 8.35 -4.40 1.61
CA ARG A 88 9.61 -5.17 1.70
C ARG A 88 9.62 -6.15 2.86
N THR A 89 8.96 -5.84 3.98
CA THR A 89 9.10 -6.60 5.23
C THR A 89 7.86 -7.39 5.63
N ASP A 90 6.67 -6.99 5.19
CA ASP A 90 5.39 -7.51 5.67
C ASP A 90 4.68 -8.37 4.61
N PRO A 91 4.58 -9.70 4.82
CA PRO A 91 3.89 -10.60 3.89
C PRO A 91 2.39 -10.28 3.77
N ILE A 92 1.74 -9.76 4.81
CA ILE A 92 0.33 -9.40 4.77
C ILE A 92 0.10 -8.27 3.78
N VAL A 93 0.96 -7.25 3.80
CA VAL A 93 0.83 -6.10 2.89
C VAL A 93 1.08 -6.52 1.45
N ARG A 94 2.10 -7.36 1.19
CA ARG A 94 2.34 -7.90 -0.16
C ARG A 94 1.16 -8.74 -0.66
N ALA A 95 0.68 -9.67 0.16
CA ALA A 95 -0.43 -10.53 -0.18
C ALA A 95 -1.72 -9.74 -0.44
N GLY A 96 -2.04 -8.76 0.42
CA GLY A 96 -3.23 -7.92 0.29
C GLY A 96 -3.25 -7.15 -1.04
N ILE A 97 -2.14 -6.49 -1.40
CA ILE A 97 -2.02 -5.79 -2.69
C ILE A 97 -2.06 -6.77 -3.88
N ARG A 98 -1.44 -7.94 -3.76
CA ARG A 98 -1.52 -8.95 -4.84
C ARG A 98 -2.95 -9.42 -5.04
N LEU A 99 -3.65 -9.76 -3.97
CA LEU A 99 -5.05 -10.20 -3.98
C LEU A 99 -5.98 -9.08 -4.49
N SER A 100 -5.68 -7.81 -4.18
CA SER A 100 -6.52 -6.69 -4.63
C SER A 100 -6.49 -6.48 -6.15
N LEU A 101 -5.43 -6.95 -6.81
CA LEU A 101 -5.27 -6.92 -8.26
C LEU A 101 -5.88 -8.14 -8.96
N GLU A 102 -6.23 -9.19 -8.22
CA GLU A 102 -6.90 -10.36 -8.79
C GLU A 102 -8.37 -10.03 -9.14
N ARG A 103 -8.78 -10.33 -10.37
CA ARG A 103 -10.17 -10.11 -10.81
C ARG A 103 -11.10 -11.18 -10.24
N GLY A 104 -12.35 -10.81 -9.96
CA GLY A 104 -13.40 -11.75 -9.56
C GLY A 104 -13.92 -11.50 -8.15
N GLU A 105 -13.82 -12.52 -7.29
CA GLU A 105 -14.49 -12.59 -5.97
C GLU A 105 -14.11 -11.43 -5.01
N PHE A 106 -12.99 -10.75 -5.24
CA PHE A 106 -12.50 -9.64 -4.42
C PHE A 106 -12.98 -8.26 -4.88
N HIS A 107 -13.49 -8.14 -6.10
CA HIS A 107 -13.65 -6.85 -6.80
C HIS A 107 -14.42 -5.80 -5.98
N ALA A 108 -15.53 -6.18 -5.36
CA ALA A 108 -16.34 -5.26 -4.57
C ALA A 108 -15.60 -4.72 -3.33
N ALA A 109 -14.90 -5.61 -2.61
CA ALA A 109 -14.14 -5.23 -1.41
C ALA A 109 -12.91 -4.37 -1.75
N THR A 110 -12.29 -4.63 -2.90
CA THR A 110 -11.12 -3.86 -3.34
C THR A 110 -11.51 -2.48 -3.84
N VAL A 111 -12.61 -2.37 -4.59
CA VAL A 111 -13.10 -1.08 -5.10
C VAL A 111 -13.43 -0.13 -3.95
N SER A 112 -14.19 -0.58 -2.96
CA SER A 112 -14.56 0.27 -1.82
C SER A 112 -13.35 0.76 -1.02
N PHE A 113 -12.33 -0.09 -0.86
CA PHE A 113 -11.08 0.31 -0.23
C PHE A 113 -10.32 1.34 -1.07
N TYR A 114 -10.15 1.12 -2.38
CA TYR A 114 -9.48 2.08 -3.26
C TYR A 114 -10.21 3.43 -3.30
N GLU A 115 -11.54 3.45 -3.31
CA GLU A 115 -12.33 4.67 -3.23
C GLU A 115 -12.08 5.44 -1.93
N GLN A 116 -12.09 4.75 -0.78
CA GLN A 116 -11.81 5.36 0.51
C GLN A 116 -10.36 5.89 0.58
N TRP A 117 -9.41 5.09 0.10
CA TRP A 117 -8.00 5.42 0.09
C TRP A 117 -7.72 6.64 -0.80
N ILE A 118 -8.22 6.63 -2.03
CA ILE A 118 -8.11 7.74 -2.96
C ILE A 118 -8.74 8.99 -2.34
N GLY A 119 -9.93 8.87 -1.73
CA GLY A 119 -10.58 9.98 -1.03
C GLY A 119 -9.66 10.65 0.01
N GLY A 120 -9.01 9.86 0.87
CA GLY A 120 -8.06 10.38 1.85
C GLY A 120 -6.85 11.09 1.21
N ILE A 121 -6.29 10.52 0.15
CA ILE A 121 -5.17 11.14 -0.58
C ILE A 121 -5.59 12.45 -1.27
N VAL A 122 -6.80 12.48 -1.83
CA VAL A 122 -7.39 13.70 -2.44
C VAL A 122 -7.51 14.80 -1.39
N ASP A 123 -7.96 14.48 -0.17
CA ASP A 123 -8.05 15.46 0.92
C ASP A 123 -6.69 16.06 1.28
N VAL A 124 -5.62 15.25 1.31
CA VAL A 124 -4.27 15.77 1.54
C VAL A 124 -3.79 16.65 0.38
N PHE A 125 -4.10 16.30 -0.87
CA PHE A 125 -3.81 17.19 -2.01
C PHE A 125 -4.58 18.51 -1.96
N ARG A 126 -5.83 18.51 -1.47
CA ARG A 126 -6.59 19.75 -1.23
C ARG A 126 -5.85 20.65 -0.23
N LEU A 127 -5.33 20.07 0.86
CA LEU A 127 -4.53 20.81 1.85
C LEU A 127 -3.21 21.32 1.25
N ALA A 128 -2.54 20.52 0.41
CA ALA A 128 -1.30 20.91 -0.25
C ALA A 128 -1.48 22.10 -1.21
N ILE A 129 -2.60 22.15 -1.94
CA ILE A 129 -2.96 23.28 -2.79
C ILE A 129 -3.35 24.49 -1.94
N ALA A 130 -4.19 24.29 -0.91
CA ALA A 130 -4.66 25.39 -0.04
C ALA A 130 -3.53 26.06 0.76
N SER A 131 -2.50 25.30 1.15
CA SER A 131 -1.30 25.82 1.82
C SER A 131 -0.30 26.51 0.88
N GLY A 132 -0.49 26.41 -0.44
CA GLY A 132 0.43 26.94 -1.44
C GLY A 132 1.69 26.11 -1.65
N GLU A 133 1.78 24.90 -1.08
CA GLU A 133 2.88 23.97 -1.40
C GLU A 133 2.84 23.54 -2.87
N LEU A 134 1.64 23.39 -3.43
CA LEU A 134 1.41 23.05 -4.84
C LEU A 134 0.82 24.22 -5.62
N ARG A 135 1.35 24.45 -6.82
CA ARG A 135 0.84 25.39 -7.83
C ARG A 135 0.75 24.64 -9.16
N THR A 136 -0.46 24.23 -9.53
CA THR A 136 -0.72 23.40 -10.72
C THR A 136 -2.13 23.67 -11.24
N ASP A 137 -2.36 23.37 -12.52
CA ASP A 137 -3.69 23.42 -13.16
C ASP A 137 -4.52 22.14 -12.88
N LEU A 138 -3.91 21.13 -12.27
CA LEU A 138 -4.58 19.88 -11.88
C LEU A 138 -5.39 20.06 -10.60
N THR A 139 -6.59 19.47 -10.57
CA THR A 139 -7.39 19.41 -9.35
C THR A 139 -6.83 18.39 -8.36
N ALA A 140 -7.17 18.55 -7.08
CA ALA A 140 -6.81 17.55 -6.06
C ALA A 140 -7.36 16.15 -6.40
N ASP A 141 -8.58 16.09 -6.96
CA ASP A 141 -9.20 14.84 -7.42
C ASP A 141 -8.38 14.18 -8.54
N GLN A 142 -7.88 14.95 -9.52
CA GLN A 142 -7.00 14.44 -10.57
C GLN A 142 -5.66 13.94 -10.01
N LEU A 143 -5.07 14.66 -9.05
CA LEU A 143 -3.82 14.27 -8.41
C LEU A 143 -3.99 12.97 -7.61
N GLY A 144 -5.01 12.88 -6.75
CA GLY A 144 -5.27 11.70 -5.93
C GLY A 144 -5.62 10.46 -6.76
N ALA A 145 -6.44 10.61 -7.80
CA ALA A 145 -6.76 9.52 -8.72
C ALA A 145 -5.57 9.04 -9.56
N THR A 146 -4.50 9.84 -9.66
CA THR A 146 -3.30 9.50 -10.45
C THR A 146 -2.18 8.91 -9.60
N VAL A 147 -1.91 9.48 -8.42
CA VAL A 147 -0.77 9.07 -7.59
C VAL A 147 -0.92 7.65 -7.07
N VAL A 148 -2.14 7.21 -6.73
CA VAL A 148 -2.38 5.84 -6.22
C VAL A 148 -2.09 4.78 -7.30
N PRO A 149 -2.61 4.88 -8.54
CA PRO A 149 -2.19 4.00 -9.63
C PRO A 149 -0.71 4.09 -9.97
N TYR A 150 -0.10 5.28 -9.92
CA TYR A 150 1.33 5.44 -10.21
C TYR A 150 2.18 4.67 -9.18
N PHE A 151 1.93 4.84 -7.89
CA PHE A 151 2.60 4.08 -6.84
C PHE A 151 2.38 2.57 -7.00
N THR A 152 1.14 2.16 -7.29
CA THR A 152 0.78 0.75 -7.51
C THR A 152 1.58 0.16 -8.66
N GLY A 153 1.70 0.88 -9.78
CA GLY A 153 2.49 0.45 -10.93
C GLY A 153 3.99 0.37 -10.64
N VAL A 154 4.55 1.36 -9.93
CA VAL A 154 5.95 1.38 -9.52
C VAL A 154 6.28 0.16 -8.66
N GLN A 155 5.49 -0.12 -7.61
CA GLN A 155 5.79 -1.24 -6.73
C GLN A 155 5.59 -2.60 -7.42
N LEU A 156 4.60 -2.72 -8.31
CA LEU A 156 4.33 -3.95 -9.04
C LEU A 156 5.48 -4.29 -10.00
N VAL A 157 5.95 -3.30 -10.75
CA VAL A 157 7.05 -3.49 -11.70
C VAL A 157 8.37 -3.73 -10.97
N SER A 158 8.61 -3.05 -9.84
CA SER A 158 9.75 -3.28 -8.97
C SER A 158 9.77 -4.71 -8.40
N ASP A 159 8.62 -5.23 -7.99
CA ASP A 159 8.48 -6.62 -7.56
C ASP A 159 8.86 -7.61 -8.67
N VAL A 160 8.26 -7.46 -9.84
CA VAL A 160 8.51 -8.34 -11.00
C VAL A 160 9.97 -8.32 -11.45
N ARG A 161 10.61 -7.15 -11.43
CA ARG A 161 11.98 -6.98 -11.95
C ARG A 161 13.06 -7.37 -10.94
N THR A 162 12.86 -7.04 -9.67
CA THR A 162 13.96 -7.03 -8.68
C THR A 162 13.57 -7.60 -7.32
N GLY A 163 12.34 -8.11 -7.15
CA GLY A 163 11.81 -8.47 -5.85
C GLY A 163 11.77 -7.30 -4.88
N ARG A 164 11.47 -6.08 -5.38
CA ARG A 164 11.41 -4.82 -4.61
C ARG A 164 12.74 -4.32 -4.05
N THR A 165 13.88 -4.83 -4.51
CA THR A 165 15.19 -4.31 -4.07
C THR A 165 15.44 -2.88 -4.54
N ASP A 166 14.88 -2.49 -5.69
CA ASP A 166 14.92 -1.13 -6.25
C ASP A 166 13.71 -0.25 -5.87
N LEU A 167 12.84 -0.70 -4.95
CA LEU A 167 11.58 -0.01 -4.69
C LEU A 167 11.76 1.43 -4.18
N PHE A 168 12.69 1.67 -3.25
CA PHE A 168 12.90 3.02 -2.71
C PHE A 168 13.36 4.03 -3.75
N PRO A 169 14.44 3.79 -4.54
CA PRO A 169 14.83 4.74 -5.58
C PRO A 169 13.74 4.90 -6.66
N ALA A 170 12.94 3.87 -6.94
CA ALA A 170 11.83 3.97 -7.89
C ALA A 170 10.69 4.88 -7.36
N VAL A 171 10.29 4.72 -6.09
CA VAL A 171 9.28 5.58 -5.46
C VAL A 171 9.81 7.00 -5.23
N ALA A 172 11.09 7.17 -4.91
CA ALA A 172 11.73 8.48 -4.85
C ALA A 172 11.63 9.20 -6.20
N THR A 173 11.93 8.49 -7.30
CA THR A 173 11.82 9.03 -8.67
C THR A 173 10.37 9.41 -9.00
N MET A 174 9.40 8.59 -8.62
CA MET A 174 7.98 8.90 -8.77
C MET A 174 7.63 10.24 -8.11
N TRP A 175 8.05 10.45 -6.86
CA TRP A 175 7.81 11.69 -6.14
C TRP A 175 8.56 12.89 -6.71
N HIS A 176 9.79 12.70 -7.20
CA HIS A 176 10.52 13.75 -7.93
C HIS A 176 9.73 14.24 -9.14
N VAL A 177 9.14 13.33 -9.92
CA VAL A 177 8.31 13.69 -11.08
C VAL A 177 7.07 14.48 -10.65
N VAL A 178 6.34 13.99 -9.64
CA VAL A 178 5.13 14.64 -9.13
C VAL A 178 5.44 16.04 -8.61
N ILE A 179 6.45 16.18 -7.73
CA ILE A 179 6.83 17.47 -7.13
C ILE A 179 7.37 18.44 -8.17
N THR A 180 8.19 17.97 -9.12
CA THR A 180 8.73 18.85 -10.19
C THR A 180 7.60 19.43 -11.05
N ALA A 181 6.56 18.63 -11.33
CA ALA A 181 5.43 19.05 -12.15
C ALA A 181 4.44 19.95 -11.40
N THR A 182 4.31 19.81 -10.07
CA THR A 182 3.16 20.38 -9.33
C THR A 182 3.53 21.36 -8.23
N ALA A 183 4.76 21.33 -7.71
CA ALA A 183 5.14 22.18 -6.60
C ALA A 183 5.29 23.64 -7.01
N ASP A 184 4.84 24.53 -6.12
CA ASP A 184 5.13 25.94 -6.22
C ASP A 184 6.66 26.16 -6.27
N PRO A 185 7.19 27.01 -7.18
CA PRO A 185 8.62 27.27 -7.28
C PRO A 185 9.27 27.65 -5.93
N ALA A 186 8.56 28.34 -5.04
CA ALA A 186 9.07 28.73 -3.72
C ALA A 186 9.29 27.53 -2.78
N HIS A 187 8.54 26.44 -2.97
CA HIS A 187 8.58 25.26 -2.11
C HIS A 187 9.32 24.07 -2.72
N ARG A 188 9.50 24.05 -4.05
CA ARG A 188 10.03 22.90 -4.80
C ARG A 188 11.34 22.34 -4.24
N SER A 189 12.34 23.19 -4.01
CA SER A 189 13.66 22.71 -3.53
C SER A 189 13.56 22.05 -2.16
N ARG A 190 12.74 22.59 -1.25
CA ARG A 190 12.50 21.99 0.06
C ARG A 190 11.81 20.64 -0.08
N LEU A 191 10.76 20.56 -0.89
CA LEU A 191 9.97 19.34 -1.07
C LEU A 191 10.78 18.21 -1.73
N LEU A 192 11.65 18.53 -2.70
CA LEU A 192 12.57 17.53 -3.25
C LEU A 192 13.55 17.01 -2.19
N GLY A 193 14.07 17.90 -1.32
CA GLY A 193 14.90 17.48 -0.18
C GLY A 193 14.18 16.54 0.79
N VAL A 194 12.86 16.70 0.98
CA VAL A 194 12.05 15.75 1.78
C VAL A 194 12.01 14.37 1.13
N VAL A 195 11.89 14.29 -0.20
CA VAL A 195 11.94 13.01 -0.93
C VAL A 195 13.30 12.34 -0.76
N ASP A 196 14.38 13.09 -0.96
CA ASP A 196 15.74 12.59 -0.85
C ASP A 196 16.04 12.07 0.55
N GLU A 197 15.59 12.77 1.59
CA GLU A 197 15.71 12.32 2.97
C GLU A 197 14.90 11.05 3.22
N ALA A 198 13.61 11.05 2.86
CA ALA A 198 12.72 9.95 3.14
C ALA A 198 13.20 8.63 2.52
N PHE A 199 13.72 8.69 1.29
CA PHE A 199 14.14 7.50 0.53
C PHE A 199 15.66 7.26 0.51
N ARG A 200 16.43 7.94 1.37
CA ARG A 200 17.86 7.66 1.52
C ARG A 200 18.05 6.20 1.96
N VAL A 201 18.84 5.45 1.21
CA VAL A 201 19.24 4.09 1.59
C VAL A 201 20.39 4.24 2.60
N ALA A 202 20.21 3.70 3.81
CA ALA A 202 21.25 3.61 4.84
C ALA A 202 22.33 2.58 4.49
#